data_AF-A0A0F8FFG3-F1
#
_entry.id   AF-A0A0F8FFG3-F1
#
_cell.length_a   1.000
_cell.length_b   1.000
_cell.length_c   1.000
_cell.angle_alpha   90.00
_cell.angle_beta   90.00
_cell.angle_gamma   90.00
#
_symmetry.space_group_name_H-M   'P 1'
#
loop_
_entity.id
_entity.type
_entity.pdbx_description
1 polymer ?
#
loop_
_entity_poly.entity_id
_entity_poly.type
_entity_poly.pdbx_seq_one_letter_code
_entity_poly.pdbx_strand_id
1 'polypeptide(L)'
;MKVSYIRSSFRSFLYDIRFIILFYVIGDWASTFYALPFGAEYNPVPAMILEKYGIYHLLLIKIAFVVLLFYVAPIIKTSKGRWALTKHIIESVGILVTINNLMVVWYGVSLIETVGLV
;
A
#
# COMPACT_ATOMS: atom_id res chain seq x y z
N MET A 1 2.30 14.15 32.34
CA MET A 1 3.05 13.85 31.11
C MET A 1 2.52 14.76 30.00
N LYS A 2 3.23 15.84 29.63
CA LYS A 2 2.80 16.74 28.55
C LYS A 2 3.08 16.06 27.21
N VAL A 3 2.05 15.48 26.59
CA VAL A 3 2.13 15.00 25.21
C VAL A 3 2.18 16.24 24.32
N SER A 4 3.39 16.67 23.96
CA SER A 4 3.62 17.72 22.98
C SER A 4 3.21 17.20 21.61
N TYR A 5 1.97 17.46 21.20
CA TYR A 5 1.48 17.22 19.85
C TYR A 5 2.11 18.26 18.91
N ILE A 6 3.39 18.09 18.57
CA ILE A 6 3.96 18.80 17.42
C ILE A 6 3.30 18.18 16.19
N ARG A 7 2.22 18.81 15.72
CA ARG A 7 1.56 18.46 14.47
C ARG A 7 2.58 18.75 13.37
N SER A 8 3.33 17.73 12.94
CA SER A 8 4.28 17.91 11.84
C SER A 8 3.51 18.40 10.63
N SER A 9 4.02 19.43 9.95
CA SER A 9 3.42 19.92 8.71
C SER A 9 3.12 18.75 7.77
N PHE A 10 1.97 18.78 7.09
CA PHE A 10 1.56 17.73 6.16
C PHE A 10 2.66 17.38 5.15
N ARG A 11 3.41 18.39 4.69
CA ARG A 11 4.57 18.20 3.81
C ARG A 11 5.68 17.34 4.44
N SER A 12 5.98 17.54 5.72
CA SER A 12 6.95 16.73 6.45
C SER A 12 6.46 15.29 6.64
N PHE A 13 5.16 15.11 6.83
CA PHE A 13 4.55 13.78 6.89
C PHE A 13 4.68 13.05 5.54
N LEU A 14 4.33 13.70 4.43
CA LEU A 14 4.46 13.10 3.10
C LEU A 14 5.90 12.66 2.79
N TYR A 15 6.89 13.47 3.18
CA TYR A 15 8.31 13.08 3.01
C TYR A 15 8.72 11.89 3.90
N ASP A 16 8.16 11.81 5.11
CA ASP A 16 8.40 10.73 6.08
C ASP A 16 7.83 9.38 5.61
N ILE A 17 6.72 9.40 4.85
CA ILE A 17 6.06 8.21 4.29
C ILE A 17 6.31 8.00 2.79
N ARG A 18 7.31 8.67 2.20
CA ARG A 18 7.54 8.64 0.74
C ARG A 18 7.68 7.23 0.14
N PHE A 19 8.24 6.28 0.88
CA PHE A 19 8.36 4.89 0.42
C PHE A 19 7.03 4.13 0.48
N ILE A 20 6.16 4.44 1.44
CA ILE A 20 4.76 3.97 1.43
C ILE A 20 4.06 4.50 0.18
N ILE A 21 4.20 5.78 -0.12
CA ILE A 21 3.61 6.37 -1.34
C ILE A 21 4.17 5.68 -2.59
N LEU A 22 5.49 5.49 -2.65
CA LEU A 22 6.13 4.88 -3.81
C LEU A 22 5.68 3.42 -4.03
N PHE A 23 5.72 2.58 -3.00
CA PHE A 23 5.49 1.14 -3.17
C PHE A 23 4.02 0.74 -2.96
N TYR A 24 3.40 1.20 -1.87
CA TYR A 24 2.03 0.79 -1.51
C TYR A 24 0.97 1.56 -2.32
N VAL A 25 1.23 2.81 -2.71
CA VAL A 25 0.28 3.59 -3.50
C VAL A 25 0.57 3.48 -4.99
N ILE A 26 1.74 3.97 -5.43
CA ILE A 26 2.06 4.08 -6.86
C ILE A 26 2.43 2.72 -7.46
N GLY A 27 3.39 2.01 -6.86
CA GLY A 27 3.88 0.72 -7.36
C GLY A 27 2.77 -0.32 -7.45
N ASP A 28 2.04 -0.50 -6.35
CA ASP A 28 0.92 -1.44 -6.30
C ASP A 28 -0.16 -1.09 -7.33
N TRP A 29 -0.61 0.17 -7.36
CA TRP A 29 -1.64 0.58 -8.32
C TRP A 29 -1.19 0.46 -9.78
N ALA A 30 0.03 0.88 -10.10
CA ALA A 30 0.58 0.81 -11.44
C ALA A 30 0.76 -0.63 -11.90
N SER A 31 1.24 -1.51 -11.01
CA SER A 31 1.38 -2.93 -11.31
C SER A 31 0.03 -3.63 -11.47
N THR A 32 -0.99 -3.33 -10.65
CA THR A 32 -2.36 -3.80 -10.87
C THR A 32 -2.89 -3.30 -12.21
N PHE A 33 -2.74 -2.00 -12.52
CA PHE A 33 -3.21 -1.42 -13.78
C PHE A 33 -2.58 -2.11 -15.00
N TYR A 34 -1.28 -2.38 -14.93
CA TYR A 34 -0.56 -3.08 -15.99
C TYR A 34 -0.93 -4.57 -16.06
N ALA A 35 -1.37 -5.18 -14.97
CA ALA A 35 -1.81 -6.58 -14.92
C ALA A 35 -3.23 -6.80 -15.49
N LEU A 36 -4.09 -5.78 -15.50
CA LEU A 36 -5.49 -5.88 -15.98
C LEU A 36 -5.66 -6.59 -17.34
N PRO A 37 -4.82 -6.36 -18.36
CA PRO A 37 -4.96 -7.02 -19.65
C PRO A 37 -4.50 -8.48 -19.67
N PHE A 38 -3.71 -8.92 -18.68
CA PHE A 38 -2.99 -10.21 -18.69
C PHE A 38 -3.61 -11.29 -17.81
N GLY A 39 -4.59 -10.96 -16.95
CA GLY A 39 -5.26 -11.93 -16.09
C GLY A 39 -5.81 -11.29 -14.81
N ALA A 40 -6.70 -12.01 -14.13
CA ALA A 40 -7.43 -11.51 -12.97
C ALA A 40 -6.50 -11.21 -11.78
N GLU A 41 -6.83 -10.15 -11.05
CA GLU A 41 -6.22 -9.84 -9.75
C GLU A 41 -6.59 -10.96 -8.76
N TYR A 42 -5.63 -11.79 -8.32
CA TYR A 42 -5.90 -12.94 -7.45
C TYR A 42 -6.24 -12.56 -5.99
N ASN A 43 -6.10 -11.28 -5.62
CA ASN A 43 -6.46 -10.81 -4.30
C ASN A 43 -7.98 -10.51 -4.22
N PRO A 44 -8.76 -11.19 -3.36
CA PRO A 44 -10.22 -11.16 -3.39
C PRO A 44 -10.82 -9.79 -3.11
N VAL A 45 -10.18 -8.97 -2.27
CA VAL A 45 -10.67 -7.62 -1.92
C VAL A 45 -10.41 -6.61 -3.04
N PRO A 46 -9.17 -6.43 -3.54
CA PRO A 46 -8.90 -5.62 -4.73
C PRO A 46 -9.71 -6.05 -5.96
N ALA A 47 -9.81 -7.36 -6.23
CA ALA A 47 -10.55 -7.89 -7.38
C ALA A 47 -12.03 -7.51 -7.37
N MET A 48 -12.69 -7.61 -6.20
CA MET A 48 -14.09 -7.23 -6.07
C MET A 48 -14.31 -5.74 -6.33
N ILE A 49 -13.39 -4.88 -5.87
CA ILE A 49 -13.49 -3.44 -6.06
C ILE A 49 -13.18 -3.09 -7.52
N LEU A 50 -12.18 -3.73 -8.12
CA LEU A 50 -11.81 -3.58 -9.52
C LEU A 50 -12.96 -3.95 -10.45
N GLU A 51 -13.63 -5.09 -10.21
CA GLU A 51 -14.77 -5.55 -11.01
C GLU A 51 -15.98 -4.60 -10.91
N LYS A 52 -16.28 -4.09 -9.71
CA LYS A 52 -17.48 -3.27 -9.48
C LYS A 52 -17.30 -1.78 -9.73
N TYR A 53 -16.11 -1.24 -9.48
CA TYR A 53 -15.85 0.20 -9.45
C TYR A 53 -14.64 0.61 -10.31
N GLY A 54 -13.80 -0.33 -10.73
CA GLY A 54 -12.64 -0.06 -11.57
C GLY A 54 -11.41 0.46 -10.82
N ILE A 55 -10.32 0.58 -11.57
CA ILE A 55 -8.96 0.81 -11.05
C ILE A 55 -8.76 2.16 -10.36
N TYR A 56 -9.53 3.20 -10.72
CA TYR A 56 -9.42 4.52 -10.08
C TYR A 56 -9.99 4.54 -8.67
N HIS A 57 -10.96 3.67 -8.34
CA HIS A 57 -11.49 3.56 -6.99
C HIS A 57 -10.49 2.88 -6.04
N LEU A 58 -9.70 1.94 -6.54
CA LEU A 58 -8.57 1.37 -5.79
C LEU A 58 -7.54 2.44 -5.42
N LEU A 59 -7.24 3.36 -6.34
CA LEU A 59 -6.36 4.51 -6.06
C LEU A 59 -6.95 5.42 -4.98
N LEU A 60 -8.26 5.69 -5.05
CA LEU A 60 -8.95 6.53 -4.08
C LEU A 60 -8.89 5.94 -2.67
N ILE A 61 -9.06 4.62 -2.53
CA ILE A 61 -8.92 3.92 -1.24
C ILE A 61 -7.50 4.07 -0.69
N LYS A 62 -6.48 3.97 -1.54
CA LYS A 62 -5.07 4.17 -1.14
C LYS A 62 -4.79 5.60 -0.69
N ILE A 63 -5.38 6.59 -1.38
CA ILE A 63 -5.30 8.00 -0.96
C ILE A 63 -5.99 8.20 0.39
N ALA A 64 -7.18 7.63 0.57
CA ALA A 64 -7.90 7.67 1.85
C ALA A 64 -7.08 7.02 2.98
N PHE A 65 -6.39 5.91 2.70
CA PHE A 65 -5.47 5.28 3.65
C PHE A 65 -4.31 6.21 4.05
N VAL A 66 -3.69 6.93 3.10
CA VAL A 66 -2.63 7.90 3.41
C VAL A 66 -3.16 9.04 4.29
N VAL A 67 -4.37 9.52 4.02
CA VAL A 67 -5.03 10.55 4.85
C VAL A 67 -5.30 10.01 6.25
N LEU A 68 -5.84 8.80 6.38
CA LEU A 68 -6.04 8.15 7.68
C LEU A 68 -4.71 7.99 8.44
N LEU A 69 -3.64 7.57 7.74
CA LEU A 69 -2.31 7.44 8.32
C LEU A 69 -1.78 8.77 8.85
N PHE A 70 -2.08 9.89 8.18
CA PHE A 70 -1.76 11.24 8.68
C PHE A 70 -2.45 11.54 10.02
N TYR A 71 -3.73 11.17 10.16
CA TYR A 71 -4.49 11.39 11.39
C TYR A 71 -4.02 10.49 12.54
N VAL A 72 -3.62 9.25 12.25
CA VAL A 72 -3.20 8.26 13.27
C VAL A 72 -1.71 8.38 13.61
N ALA A 73 -0.88 8.94 12.72
CA ALA A 73 0.57 9.09 12.91
C ALA A 73 0.96 9.75 14.25
N PRO A 74 0.32 10.82 14.75
CA PRO A 74 0.65 11.40 16.05
C PRO A 74 0.52 10.42 17.22
N ILE A 75 -0.43 9.49 17.15
CA ILE A 75 -0.67 8.48 18.18
C ILE A 75 0.45 7.42 18.14
N ILE A 76 0.81 6.94 16.95
CA ILE A 76 1.84 5.91 16.76
C ILE A 76 3.24 6.47 17.05
N LYS A 77 3.50 7.73 16.65
CA LYS A 77 4.78 8.43 16.85
C LYS A 77 5.14 8.66 18.32
N THR A 78 4.25 8.38 19.27
CA THR A 78 4.57 8.35 20.71
C THR A 78 5.73 7.40 21.03
N SER A 79 5.92 6.34 20.22
CA SER A 79 7.12 5.51 20.24
C SER A 79 7.80 5.53 18.88
N LYS A 80 9.04 6.03 18.82
CA LYS A 80 9.85 6.07 17.60
C LYS A 80 9.98 4.68 16.95
N GLY A 81 10.13 3.64 17.78
CA GLY A 81 10.21 2.26 17.30
C GLY A 81 8.91 1.76 16.68
N ARG A 82 7.75 2.08 17.28
CA ARG A 82 6.44 1.71 16.72
C ARG A 82 6.19 2.37 15.37
N TRP A 83 6.51 3.67 15.24
CA TRP A 83 6.36 4.36 13.95
C TRP A 83 7.25 3.78 12.85
N ALA A 84 8.53 3.52 13.15
CA ALA A 84 9.44 2.92 12.19
C ALA A 84 8.96 1.53 11.74
N LEU A 85 8.54 0.69 12.70
CA LEU A 85 8.00 -0.63 12.41
C LEU A 85 6.73 -0.56 11.55
N THR A 86 5.78 0.30 11.90
CA THR A 86 4.56 0.50 11.09
C THR A 86 4.90 0.90 9.66
N LYS A 87 5.84 1.83 9.46
CA LYS A 87 6.25 2.22 8.11
C LYS A 87 6.85 1.05 7.33
N HIS A 88 7.80 0.33 7.91
CA HIS A 88 8.45 -0.79 7.24
C HIS A 88 7.51 -1.95 6.94
N ILE A 89 6.50 -2.20 7.78
CA ILE A 89 5.45 -3.18 7.50
C ILE A 89 4.65 -2.74 6.27
N ILE A 90 4.17 -1.50 6.23
CA ILE A 90 3.36 -1.00 5.10
C ILE A 90 4.20 -0.96 3.81
N GLU A 91 5.46 -0.51 3.89
CA GLU A 91 6.41 -0.50 2.78
C GLU A 91 6.64 -1.92 2.24
N SER A 92 6.93 -2.89 3.12
CA SER A 92 7.13 -4.29 2.76
C SER A 92 5.88 -4.90 2.11
N VAL A 93 4.69 -4.64 2.66
CA VAL A 93 3.43 -5.08 2.05
C VAL A 93 3.29 -4.50 0.65
N GLY A 94 3.51 -3.20 0.47
CA GLY A 94 3.45 -2.56 -0.85
C GLY A 94 4.42 -3.18 -1.86
N ILE A 95 5.65 -3.46 -1.44
CA ILE A 95 6.66 -4.13 -2.27
C ILE A 95 6.19 -5.54 -2.65
N LEU A 96 5.72 -6.34 -1.69
CA LEU A 96 5.29 -7.71 -1.94
C LEU A 96 4.11 -7.78 -2.92
N VAL A 97 3.11 -6.90 -2.77
CA VAL A 97 1.97 -6.88 -3.70
C VAL A 97 2.40 -6.39 -5.08
N THR A 98 3.27 -5.37 -5.16
CA THR A 98 3.83 -4.91 -6.44
C THR A 98 4.58 -6.03 -7.16
N ILE A 99 5.45 -6.77 -6.44
CA ILE A 99 6.19 -7.90 -7.00
C ILE A 99 5.22 -9.00 -7.45
N ASN A 100 4.21 -9.31 -6.65
CA ASN A 100 3.19 -10.29 -7.00
C ASN A 100 2.49 -9.94 -8.33
N ASN A 101 2.04 -8.68 -8.47
CA ASN A 101 1.37 -8.22 -9.68
C ASN A 101 2.30 -8.23 -10.90
N LEU A 102 3.58 -7.86 -10.73
CA LEU A 102 4.58 -7.96 -11.80
C LEU A 102 4.89 -9.41 -12.19
N MET A 103 4.89 -10.34 -11.23
CA MET A 103 5.09 -11.76 -11.52
C MET A 103 3.93 -12.35 -12.32
N VAL A 104 2.68 -11.98 -11.99
CA VAL A 104 1.51 -12.36 -12.81
C VAL A 104 1.67 -11.85 -14.23
N VAL A 105 2.12 -10.61 -14.42
CA VAL A 105 2.35 -10.02 -15.74
C VAL A 105 3.45 -10.74 -16.53
N TRP A 106 4.61 -11.00 -15.90
CA TRP A 106 5.79 -11.51 -16.62
C TRP A 106 5.84 -13.02 -16.77
N TYR A 107 5.31 -13.75 -15.78
CA TYR A 107 5.42 -15.20 -15.70
C TYR A 107 4.06 -15.91 -15.73
N GLY A 108 2.95 -15.18 -15.62
CA GLY A 108 1.62 -15.77 -15.55
C GLY A 108 1.35 -16.56 -14.25
N VAL A 109 2.23 -16.41 -13.24
CA VAL A 109 2.14 -17.07 -11.93
C VAL A 109 2.19 -16.02 -10.83
N SER A 110 1.34 -16.17 -9.81
CA SER A 110 1.35 -15.33 -8.62
C SER A 110 2.38 -15.81 -7.59
N LEU A 111 2.83 -14.92 -6.68
CA LEU A 111 3.65 -15.31 -5.51
C LEU A 111 2.90 -16.31 -4.64
N ILE A 112 1.58 -16.20 -4.56
CA ILE A 112 0.71 -17.06 -3.76
C ILE A 112 0.72 -18.50 -4.33
N GLU A 113 0.63 -18.65 -5.65
CA GLU A 113 0.78 -19.95 -6.34
C GLU A 113 2.21 -20.49 -6.24
N THR A 114 3.22 -19.62 -6.37
CA THR A 114 4.64 -20.03 -6.32
C THR A 114 5.06 -20.53 -4.93
N VAL A 115 4.42 -20.04 -3.87
CA VAL A 115 4.65 -20.48 -2.47
C VAL A 115 3.76 -21.68 -2.10
N GLY A 116 2.91 -22.17 -3.01
CA GLY A 116 2.06 -23.35 -2.80
C GLY A 116 0.91 -23.14 -1.83
N LEU A 117 0.40 -21.89 -1.71
CA LEU A 117 -0.73 -21.55 -0.86
C LEU A 117 -2.11 -21.74 -1.55
N VAL A 118 -2.12 -22.24 -2.79
CA VAL A 118 -3.28 -22.76 -3.53
C VAL A 118 -2.84 -23.97 -4.35
#